data_AF-A0A8D8GDX1-F1
#
_entry.id   AF-A0A8D8GDX1-F1
#
_cell.length_a   1.000
_cell.length_b   1.000
_cell.length_c   1.000
_cell.angle_alpha   90.00
_cell.angle_beta   90.00
_cell.angle_gamma   90.00
#
_symmetry.space_group_name_H-M   'P 1'
#
loop_
_entity.id
_entity.type
_entity.pdbx_description
1 polymer ?
#
loop_
_entity_poly.entity_id
_entity_poly.type
_entity_poly.pdbx_seq_one_letter_code
_entity_poly.pdbx_strand_id
1 'polypeptide(L)'
;MSALLMFRSVRRITPQLWTRSYSCLTSQLQVPTLHHTAPECSPLHRQATITSLRFVTTNPNDFIAASLIDSVTFEAVCSDTLESLCDYFEQLVEETSFLKAADVTYGDGVLTVNLGQPYGTYVINRQSPNRQIWLSSPTSGPKRYDFVPDKSTVNEGCWVYKHDGVSLHELLQEEMGAITKGEVQFLELPHSRRK
;
A
#
# COMPACT_ATOMS: atom_id res chain seq x y z
N MET A 1 -4.69 55.87 -36.08
CA MET A 1 -3.34 55.44 -35.67
C MET A 1 -3.17 55.71 -34.18
N SER A 2 -2.41 54.85 -33.50
CA SER A 2 -2.04 54.86 -32.08
C SER A 2 -3.05 54.27 -31.08
N ALA A 3 -2.93 52.94 -30.90
CA ALA A 3 -3.29 52.26 -29.67
C ALA A 3 -2.10 52.34 -28.69
N LEU A 4 -2.38 52.74 -27.45
CA LEU A 4 -1.41 52.92 -26.38
C LEU A 4 -1.12 51.57 -25.69
N LEU A 5 0.16 51.18 -25.66
CA LEU A 5 0.67 50.02 -24.92
C LEU A 5 0.59 50.27 -23.41
N MET A 6 -0.08 49.38 -22.69
CA MET A 6 0.02 49.26 -21.23
C MET A 6 0.87 48.03 -20.89
N PHE A 7 2.06 48.26 -20.37
CA PHE A 7 2.89 47.26 -19.68
C PHE A 7 2.75 47.44 -18.16
N ARG A 8 3.07 46.35 -17.43
CA ARG A 8 3.32 46.18 -15.98
C ARG A 8 2.16 45.44 -15.27
N SER A 9 2.36 44.42 -14.44
CA SER A 9 3.53 44.01 -13.66
C SER A 9 3.37 42.55 -13.23
N VAL A 10 4.40 41.71 -13.43
CA VAL A 10 4.47 40.34 -12.92
C VAL A 10 5.01 40.41 -11.48
N ARG A 11 4.20 39.99 -10.49
CA ARG A 11 4.67 39.86 -9.10
C ARG A 11 5.35 38.50 -8.91
N ARG A 12 6.68 38.51 -8.77
CA ARG A 12 7.46 37.35 -8.30
C ARG A 12 7.32 37.24 -6.79
N ILE A 13 6.91 36.07 -6.31
CA ILE A 13 6.89 35.70 -4.90
C ILE A 13 8.25 35.10 -4.56
N THR A 14 9.00 35.75 -3.67
CA THR A 14 10.26 35.25 -3.09
C THR A 14 9.97 34.48 -1.80
N PRO A 15 10.48 33.25 -1.61
CA PRO A 15 10.40 32.56 -0.33
C PRO A 15 11.49 33.08 0.64
N GLN A 16 11.08 33.36 1.87
CA GLN A 16 11.92 33.80 2.98
C GLN A 16 12.67 32.59 3.56
N LEU A 17 13.98 32.72 3.72
CA LEU A 17 14.87 31.72 4.32
C LEU A 17 14.77 31.79 5.85
N TRP A 18 14.37 30.69 6.49
CA TRP A 18 14.48 30.51 7.94
C TRP A 18 15.85 29.92 8.28
N THR A 19 16.72 30.75 8.85
CA THR A 19 17.93 30.30 9.55
C THR A 19 17.56 29.94 10.99
N ARG A 20 17.66 28.65 11.34
CA ARG A 20 17.52 28.19 12.72
C ARG A 20 18.86 27.66 13.20
N SER A 21 19.52 28.42 14.06
CA SER A 21 20.76 28.07 14.74
C SER A 21 20.51 26.92 15.71
N TYR A 22 21.36 25.90 15.67
CA TYR A 22 21.42 24.85 16.68
C TYR A 22 22.67 25.07 17.53
N SER A 23 22.48 25.47 18.79
CA SER A 23 23.51 25.45 19.83
C SER A 23 23.51 24.07 20.50
N CYS A 24 24.65 23.39 20.43
CA CYS A 24 24.89 22.12 21.11
C CYS A 24 25.38 22.40 22.54
N LEU A 25 24.56 22.12 23.54
CA LEU A 25 24.92 22.18 24.96
C LEU A 25 25.16 20.75 25.45
N THR A 26 26.42 20.38 25.60
CA THR A 26 26.89 19.17 26.26
C THR A 26 26.72 19.31 27.77
N SER A 27 25.71 18.65 28.34
CA SER A 27 25.57 18.49 29.78
C SER A 27 26.18 17.14 30.19
N GLN A 28 27.22 17.19 31.03
CA GLN A 28 27.74 16.01 31.71
C GLN A 28 26.83 15.68 32.90
N LEU A 29 26.35 14.44 32.97
CA LEU A 29 25.70 13.90 34.17
C LEU A 29 26.39 12.59 34.57
N GLN A 30 26.96 12.60 35.77
CA GLN A 30 27.59 11.47 36.44
C GLN A 30 26.53 10.44 36.88
N VAL A 31 26.87 9.17 36.75
CA VAL A 31 26.06 8.02 37.18
C VAL A 31 26.43 7.64 38.63
N PRO A 32 25.47 7.49 39.56
CA PRO A 32 25.74 6.89 40.86
C PRO A 32 25.57 5.36 40.79
N THR A 33 26.57 4.64 41.26
CA THR A 33 26.55 3.19 41.49
C THR A 33 25.72 2.85 42.73
N LEU A 34 24.68 2.03 42.57
CA LEU A 34 23.96 1.39 43.66
C LEU A 34 24.04 -0.13 43.50
N HIS A 35 24.63 -0.79 44.50
CA HIS A 35 24.58 -2.23 44.68
C HIS A 35 23.21 -2.62 45.22
N HIS A 36 22.47 -3.51 44.55
CA HIS A 36 21.51 -4.39 45.22
C HIS A 36 21.26 -5.67 44.40
N THR A 37 21.29 -6.78 45.14
CA THR A 37 21.04 -8.18 44.83
C THR A 37 19.79 -8.46 44.00
N ALA A 38 19.94 -9.31 42.97
CA ALA A 38 18.85 -9.85 42.16
C ALA A 38 18.14 -11.01 42.87
N PRO A 39 16.80 -11.14 42.78
CA PRO A 39 16.11 -12.38 43.12
C PRO A 39 16.08 -13.31 41.90
N GLU A 40 16.30 -14.59 42.18
CA GLU A 40 16.25 -15.72 41.26
C GLU A 40 14.84 -15.92 40.71
N CYS A 41 14.68 -15.94 39.38
CA CYS A 41 13.41 -16.13 38.69
C CYS A 41 13.46 -17.42 37.87
N SER A 42 12.69 -18.43 38.29
CA SER A 42 12.58 -19.74 37.63
C SER A 42 11.83 -19.63 36.29
N PRO A 43 12.23 -20.36 35.24
CA PRO A 43 11.54 -20.31 33.95
C PRO A 43 10.26 -21.17 33.97
N LEU A 44 9.11 -20.53 33.79
CA LEU A 44 7.85 -21.19 33.46
C LEU A 44 7.84 -21.53 31.97
N HIS A 45 7.93 -22.83 31.66
CA HIS A 45 7.83 -23.41 30.33
C HIS A 45 6.44 -23.14 29.72
N ARG A 46 6.35 -22.10 28.88
CA ARG A 46 5.16 -21.83 28.05
C ARG A 46 5.46 -22.32 26.64
N GLN A 47 4.89 -23.47 26.27
CA GLN A 47 4.94 -23.96 24.89
C GLN A 47 4.16 -23.00 23.99
N ALA A 48 4.89 -22.16 23.26
CA ALA A 48 4.34 -21.45 22.12
C ALA A 48 4.25 -22.44 20.96
N THR A 49 3.04 -22.87 20.62
CA THR A 49 2.75 -23.51 19.33
C THR A 49 2.97 -22.47 18.24
N ILE A 50 4.14 -22.53 17.62
CA ILE A 50 4.47 -21.75 16.43
C ILE A 50 3.61 -22.32 15.29
N THR A 51 2.43 -21.74 15.07
CA THR A 51 1.75 -21.92 13.79
C THR A 51 2.69 -21.40 12.72
N SER A 52 3.12 -22.29 11.83
CA SER A 52 4.07 -22.05 10.74
C SER A 52 3.61 -20.88 9.88
N LEU A 53 4.03 -19.66 10.22
CA LEU A 53 4.06 -18.54 9.28
C LEU A 53 5.06 -18.92 8.20
N ARG A 54 4.56 -19.24 7.00
CA ARG A 54 5.40 -19.40 5.82
C ARG A 54 5.99 -18.03 5.52
N PHE A 55 7.22 -17.80 5.96
CA PHE A 55 7.98 -16.64 5.50
C PHE A 55 8.16 -16.78 3.99
N VAL A 56 7.51 -15.90 3.23
CA VAL A 56 7.70 -15.79 1.79
C VAL A 56 9.13 -15.30 1.58
N THR A 57 10.02 -16.20 1.16
CA THR A 57 11.41 -15.85 0.87
C THR A 57 11.43 -15.03 -0.41
N THR A 58 11.58 -13.71 -0.32
CA THR A 58 11.73 -12.85 -1.49
C THR A 58 13.13 -13.05 -2.08
N ASN A 59 13.22 -13.53 -3.32
CA ASN A 59 14.50 -13.69 -4.01
C ASN A 59 14.97 -12.31 -4.53
N PRO A 60 16.22 -11.90 -4.31
CA PRO A 60 16.75 -10.63 -4.81
C PRO A 60 16.55 -10.41 -6.32
N ASN A 61 16.53 -11.48 -7.13
CA ASN A 61 16.30 -11.39 -8.58
C ASN A 61 14.87 -10.97 -8.96
N ASP A 62 13.90 -11.24 -8.09
CA ASP A 62 12.50 -10.87 -8.35
C ASP A 62 12.34 -9.33 -8.39
N PHE A 63 13.19 -8.60 -7.66
CA PHE A 63 13.21 -7.14 -7.64
C PHE A 63 13.82 -6.51 -8.90
N ILE A 64 14.80 -7.18 -9.52
CA ILE A 64 15.33 -6.73 -10.81
C ILE A 64 14.29 -6.93 -11.91
N ALA A 65 13.56 -8.05 -11.87
CA ALA A 65 12.49 -8.32 -12.82
C ALA A 65 11.33 -7.31 -12.73
N ALA A 66 10.95 -6.86 -11.53
CA ALA A 66 9.97 -5.79 -11.33
C ALA A 66 10.35 -4.47 -12.02
N SER A 67 11.65 -4.17 -12.09
CA SER A 67 12.20 -3.00 -12.78
C SER A 67 12.26 -3.15 -14.31
N LEU A 68 11.98 -4.33 -14.86
CA LEU A 68 12.20 -4.66 -16.27
C LEU A 68 10.92 -4.87 -17.08
N ILE A 69 9.75 -4.84 -16.45
CA ILE A 69 8.47 -4.87 -17.18
C ILE A 69 8.39 -3.66 -18.11
N ASP A 70 8.12 -3.89 -19.39
CA ASP A 70 8.00 -2.80 -20.36
C ASP A 70 6.70 -2.01 -20.15
N SER A 71 6.58 -0.85 -20.81
CA SER A 71 5.43 0.04 -20.58
C SER A 71 4.11 -0.59 -21.03
N VAL A 72 4.11 -1.34 -22.12
CA VAL A 72 2.89 -1.91 -22.69
C VAL A 72 2.38 -3.03 -21.78
N THR A 73 3.28 -3.91 -21.35
CA THR A 73 2.92 -5.00 -20.44
C THR A 73 2.46 -4.47 -19.09
N PHE A 74 3.14 -3.45 -18.54
CA PHE A 74 2.70 -2.82 -17.29
C PHE A 74 1.27 -2.26 -17.39
N GLU A 75 0.97 -1.52 -18.46
CA GLU A 75 -0.36 -0.94 -18.64
C GLU A 75 -1.44 -2.02 -18.78
N ALA A 76 -1.16 -3.09 -19.53
CA ALA A 76 -2.09 -4.21 -19.69
C ALA A 76 -2.37 -4.93 -18.36
N VAL A 77 -1.33 -5.29 -17.60
CA VAL A 77 -1.45 -5.97 -16.30
C VAL A 77 -2.17 -5.09 -15.27
N CYS A 78 -1.88 -3.78 -15.25
CA CYS A 78 -2.60 -2.85 -14.38
C CYS A 78 -4.08 -2.76 -14.72
N SER A 79 -4.42 -2.64 -16.01
CA SER A 79 -5.82 -2.59 -16.46
C SER A 79 -6.55 -3.87 -16.07
N ASP A 80 -5.98 -5.05 -16.37
CA ASP A 80 -6.59 -6.35 -16.03
C ASP A 80 -6.79 -6.51 -14.50
N THR A 81 -5.80 -6.07 -13.71
CA THR A 81 -5.92 -6.08 -12.24
C THR A 81 -7.05 -5.18 -11.74
N LEU A 82 -7.14 -3.94 -12.23
CA LEU A 82 -8.10 -2.97 -11.72
C LEU A 82 -9.53 -3.24 -12.22
N GLU A 83 -9.68 -3.74 -13.45
CA GLU A 83 -10.96 -4.17 -14.00
C GLU A 83 -11.51 -5.37 -13.22
N SER A 84 -10.69 -6.42 -13.01
CA SER A 84 -11.12 -7.59 -12.23
C SER A 84 -11.43 -7.28 -10.77
N LEU A 85 -10.69 -6.35 -10.15
CA LEU A 85 -11.02 -5.85 -8.81
C LEU A 85 -12.33 -5.07 -8.82
N CYS A 86 -12.56 -4.21 -9.81
CA CYS A 86 -13.81 -3.43 -9.93
C CYS A 86 -15.02 -4.37 -9.98
N ASP A 87 -15.01 -5.32 -10.92
CA ASP A 87 -16.09 -6.30 -11.09
C ASP A 87 -16.36 -7.07 -9.79
N TYR A 88 -15.29 -7.49 -9.11
CA TYR A 88 -15.43 -8.24 -7.86
C TYR A 88 -15.94 -7.38 -6.69
N PHE A 89 -15.53 -6.11 -6.60
CA PHE A 89 -16.07 -5.20 -5.59
C PHE A 89 -17.54 -4.88 -5.83
N GLU A 90 -17.96 -4.70 -7.08
CA GLU A 90 -19.37 -4.49 -7.43
C GLU A 90 -20.22 -5.69 -6.98
N GLN A 91 -19.78 -6.91 -7.33
CA GLN A 91 -20.44 -8.13 -6.88
C GLN A 91 -20.49 -8.22 -5.35
N LEU A 92 -19.36 -7.97 -4.67
CA LEU A 92 -19.27 -8.07 -3.22
C LEU A 92 -20.21 -7.08 -2.51
N VAL A 93 -20.32 -5.86 -3.03
CA VAL A 93 -21.22 -4.83 -2.49
C VAL A 93 -22.68 -5.23 -2.69
N GLU A 94 -23.05 -5.79 -3.85
CA GLU A 94 -24.41 -6.26 -4.13
C GLU A 94 -24.82 -7.43 -3.20
N GLU A 95 -23.91 -8.36 -2.95
CA GLU A 95 -24.15 -9.52 -2.07
C GLU A 95 -24.23 -9.12 -0.58
N THR A 96 -23.58 -8.02 -0.19
CA THR A 96 -23.49 -7.59 1.21
C THR A 96 -24.63 -6.65 1.61
N SER A 97 -25.73 -7.25 2.06
CA SER A 97 -26.99 -6.55 2.40
C SER A 97 -26.92 -5.34 3.36
N PHE A 98 -25.88 -5.22 4.20
CA PHE A 98 -25.72 -4.09 5.13
C PHE A 98 -24.91 -2.92 4.54
N LEU A 99 -24.26 -3.08 3.39
CA LEU A 99 -23.49 -2.05 2.68
C LEU A 99 -24.37 -1.22 1.74
N LYS A 100 -25.56 -0.80 2.19
CA LYS A 100 -26.55 -0.10 1.33
C LYS A 100 -26.10 1.27 0.80
N ALA A 101 -25.08 1.86 1.42
CA ALA A 101 -24.50 3.13 1.03
C ALA A 101 -23.15 2.96 0.31
N ALA A 102 -22.77 1.72 0.00
CA ALA A 102 -21.53 1.46 -0.71
C ALA A 102 -21.69 1.74 -2.20
N ASP A 103 -20.59 2.17 -2.80
CA ASP A 103 -20.50 2.59 -4.19
C ASP A 103 -19.10 2.26 -4.72
N VAL A 104 -19.03 1.77 -5.96
CA VAL A 104 -17.79 1.40 -6.64
C VAL A 104 -17.71 2.20 -7.92
N THR A 105 -16.57 2.87 -8.12
CA THR A 105 -16.32 3.65 -9.34
C THR A 105 -14.92 3.36 -9.85
N TYR A 106 -14.80 3.09 -11.15
CA TYR A 106 -13.53 2.88 -11.82
C TYR A 106 -13.43 3.75 -13.07
N GLY A 107 -12.33 4.50 -13.19
CA GLY A 107 -12.08 5.35 -14.35
C GLY A 107 -10.66 5.93 -14.33
N ASP A 108 -10.07 6.11 -15.52
CA ASP A 108 -8.72 6.65 -15.70
C ASP A 108 -7.63 5.98 -14.84
N GLY A 109 -7.76 4.68 -14.57
CA GLY A 109 -6.83 3.92 -13.75
C GLY A 109 -6.98 4.15 -12.24
N VAL A 110 -8.08 4.75 -11.80
CA VAL A 110 -8.43 4.94 -10.38
C VAL A 110 -9.70 4.16 -10.06
N LEU A 111 -9.58 3.17 -9.19
CA LEU A 111 -10.68 2.42 -8.59
C LEU A 111 -10.95 2.98 -7.19
N THR A 112 -12.15 3.50 -6.97
CA THR A 112 -12.62 4.03 -5.69
C THR A 112 -13.75 3.15 -5.18
N VAL A 113 -13.58 2.59 -3.99
CA VAL A 113 -14.56 1.73 -3.32
C VAL A 113 -14.98 2.43 -2.03
N ASN A 114 -16.14 3.06 -2.05
CA ASN A 114 -16.74 3.65 -0.87
C ASN A 114 -17.60 2.59 -0.17
N LEU A 115 -17.23 2.18 1.05
CA LEU A 115 -17.99 1.20 1.82
C LEU A 115 -18.93 1.86 2.86
N GLY A 116 -19.00 3.20 2.86
CA GLY A 116 -19.77 3.96 3.83
C GLY A 116 -19.17 3.89 5.25
N GLN A 117 -19.87 4.47 6.23
CA GLN A 117 -19.46 4.40 7.63
C GLN A 117 -19.87 3.04 8.25
N PRO A 118 -19.03 2.42 9.08
CA PRO A 118 -17.74 2.92 9.61
C PRO A 118 -16.51 2.54 8.76
N TYR A 119 -16.68 1.89 7.62
CA TYR A 119 -15.60 1.22 6.89
C TYR A 119 -14.75 2.14 6.01
N GLY A 120 -15.27 3.31 5.63
CA GLY A 120 -14.54 4.34 4.89
C GLY A 120 -14.44 4.08 3.39
N THR A 121 -13.45 4.70 2.75
CA THR A 121 -13.25 4.67 1.30
C THR A 121 -11.85 4.18 0.97
N TYR A 122 -11.79 3.16 0.11
CA TYR A 122 -10.57 2.64 -0.47
C TYR A 122 -10.31 3.31 -1.81
N VAL A 123 -9.05 3.62 -2.09
CA VAL A 123 -8.64 4.15 -3.40
C VAL A 123 -7.45 3.34 -3.89
N ILE A 124 -7.61 2.71 -5.06
CA ILE A 124 -6.59 1.90 -5.74
C ILE A 124 -6.26 2.58 -7.06
N ASN A 125 -5.03 3.03 -7.24
CA ASN A 125 -4.64 3.90 -8.36
C ASN A 125 -3.42 3.35 -9.11
N ARG A 126 -3.52 3.28 -10.43
CA ARG A 126 -2.40 3.05 -11.33
C ARG A 126 -1.43 4.24 -11.33
N GLN A 127 -0.15 3.95 -11.11
CA GLN A 127 0.92 4.93 -11.12
C GLN A 127 1.95 4.59 -12.20
N SER A 128 1.60 4.90 -13.45
CA SER A 128 2.41 4.60 -14.63
C SER A 128 3.85 5.10 -14.58
N PRO A 129 4.14 6.35 -14.12
CA PRO A 129 5.53 6.82 -14.04
C PRO A 129 6.42 5.96 -13.14
N ASN A 130 5.83 5.37 -12.10
CA ASN A 130 6.55 4.56 -11.12
C ASN A 130 6.42 3.05 -11.39
N ARG A 131 5.59 2.65 -12.37
CA ARG A 131 5.20 1.24 -12.62
C ARG A 131 4.64 0.55 -11.37
N GLN A 132 3.73 1.24 -10.69
CA GLN A 132 3.17 0.79 -9.41
C GLN A 132 1.65 0.84 -9.41
N ILE A 133 1.05 0.11 -8.47
CA ILE A 133 -0.30 0.37 -7.98
C ILE A 133 -0.20 0.94 -6.57
N TRP A 134 -0.92 2.04 -6.32
CA TRP A 134 -1.01 2.63 -4.99
C TRP A 134 -2.37 2.32 -4.38
N LEU A 135 -2.37 1.95 -3.10
CA LEU A 135 -3.56 1.73 -2.30
C LEU A 135 -3.63 2.79 -1.21
N SER A 136 -4.81 3.34 -0.98
CA SER A 136 -5.18 4.03 0.25
C SER A 136 -6.27 3.22 0.93
N SER A 137 -5.92 2.55 2.05
CA SER A 137 -6.87 1.82 2.89
C SER A 137 -7.24 2.65 4.14
N PRO A 138 -8.53 2.74 4.52
CA PRO A 138 -8.96 3.28 5.81
C PRO A 138 -8.39 2.53 7.02
N THR A 139 -8.03 1.26 6.85
CA THR A 139 -7.59 0.37 7.92
C THR A 139 -6.06 0.34 8.04
N SER A 140 -5.37 0.12 6.92
CA SER A 140 -3.90 -0.06 6.90
C SER A 140 -3.12 1.14 6.36
N GLY A 141 -3.81 2.19 5.89
CA GLY A 141 -3.18 3.39 5.36
C GLY A 141 -2.64 3.22 3.93
N PRO A 142 -1.72 4.11 3.49
CA PRO A 142 -1.21 4.10 2.14
C PRO A 142 -0.14 3.02 1.90
N LYS A 143 -0.25 2.30 0.78
CA LYS A 143 0.72 1.29 0.34
C LYS A 143 1.05 1.45 -1.15
N ARG A 144 2.26 1.03 -1.54
CA ARG A 144 2.76 1.11 -2.92
C ARG A 144 3.24 -0.27 -3.35
N TYR A 145 2.56 -0.85 -4.32
CA TYR A 145 2.82 -2.19 -4.79
C TYR A 145 3.64 -2.15 -6.07
N ASP A 146 4.71 -2.94 -6.08
CA ASP A 146 5.51 -3.20 -7.26
C ASP A 146 5.03 -4.50 -7.91
N PHE A 147 4.94 -4.53 -9.23
CA PHE A 147 4.61 -5.77 -9.94
C PHE A 147 5.81 -6.70 -9.91
N VAL A 148 5.59 -7.93 -9.45
CA VAL A 148 6.61 -8.96 -9.46
C VAL A 148 6.21 -10.04 -10.45
N PRO A 149 6.86 -10.10 -11.63
CA PRO A 149 6.50 -11.06 -12.66
C PRO A 149 6.80 -12.49 -12.21
N ASP A 150 5.99 -13.41 -12.70
CA ASP A 150 6.25 -14.85 -12.62
C ASP A 150 7.44 -15.19 -13.52
N LYS A 151 8.26 -16.17 -13.09
CA LYS A 151 9.44 -16.60 -13.85
C LYS A 151 9.08 -17.41 -15.09
N SER A 152 7.87 -17.97 -15.12
CA SER A 152 7.39 -18.86 -16.17
C SER A 152 6.67 -18.13 -17.31
N THR A 153 6.12 -16.94 -17.04
CA THR A 153 5.25 -16.21 -17.97
C THR A 153 5.47 -14.70 -17.86
N VAL A 154 5.68 -14.04 -19.00
CA VAL A 154 6.02 -12.59 -19.06
C VAL A 154 4.89 -11.68 -18.55
N ASN A 155 3.64 -12.14 -18.61
CA ASN A 155 2.46 -11.34 -18.27
C ASN A 155 1.73 -11.81 -17.01
N GLU A 156 2.20 -12.84 -16.32
CA GLU A 156 1.67 -13.20 -14.99
C GLU A 156 2.63 -12.75 -13.90
N GLY A 157 2.14 -12.62 -12.68
CA GLY A 157 2.88 -12.08 -11.56
C GLY A 157 1.93 -11.57 -10.50
N CYS A 158 2.45 -10.92 -9.46
CA CYS A 158 1.61 -10.34 -8.43
C CYS A 158 2.13 -8.99 -7.92
N TRP A 159 1.22 -8.20 -7.38
CA TRP A 159 1.50 -6.88 -6.82
C TRP A 159 1.95 -7.01 -5.36
N VAL A 160 3.22 -6.75 -5.06
CA VAL A 160 3.81 -6.98 -3.72
C VAL A 160 4.21 -5.66 -3.06
N TYR A 161 3.85 -5.50 -1.79
CA TYR A 161 4.33 -4.38 -0.98
C TYR A 161 5.69 -4.71 -0.38
N LYS A 162 6.70 -3.87 -0.66
CA LYS A 162 8.11 -4.16 -0.30
C LYS A 162 8.38 -4.29 1.20
N HIS A 163 7.57 -3.66 2.05
CA HIS A 163 7.88 -3.57 3.47
C HIS A 163 7.47 -4.82 4.27
N ASP A 164 6.35 -5.45 3.92
CA ASP A 164 5.82 -6.64 4.59
C ASP A 164 5.80 -7.88 3.69
N GLY A 165 5.99 -7.71 2.37
CA GLY A 165 5.96 -8.79 1.40
C GLY A 165 4.55 -9.29 1.06
N VAL A 166 3.51 -8.64 1.58
CA VAL A 166 2.12 -9.03 1.38
C VAL A 166 1.63 -8.52 0.02
N SER A 167 0.88 -9.35 -0.69
CA SER A 167 0.30 -8.96 -1.98
C SER A 167 -0.90 -8.03 -1.82
N LEU A 168 -1.22 -7.25 -2.85
CA LEU A 168 -2.42 -6.41 -2.87
C LEU A 168 -3.68 -7.24 -2.58
N HIS A 169 -3.78 -8.40 -3.23
CA HIS A 169 -4.94 -9.29 -3.12
C HIS A 169 -5.00 -9.99 -1.75
N GLU A 170 -3.85 -10.34 -1.16
CA GLU A 170 -3.79 -10.88 0.20
C GLU A 170 -4.28 -9.88 1.23
N LEU A 171 -3.88 -8.61 1.12
CA LEU A 171 -4.36 -7.56 2.02
C LEU A 171 -5.87 -7.33 1.85
N LEU A 172 -6.35 -7.23 0.60
CA LEU A 172 -7.79 -7.02 0.34
C LEU A 172 -8.62 -8.22 0.80
N GLN A 173 -8.13 -9.44 0.63
CA GLN A 173 -8.73 -10.66 1.17
C GLN A 173 -8.95 -10.56 2.68
N GLU A 174 -7.93 -10.14 3.43
CA GLU A 174 -8.00 -10.00 4.88
C GLU A 174 -8.95 -8.87 5.30
N GLU A 175 -8.75 -7.66 4.76
CA GLU A 175 -9.53 -6.48 5.15
C GLU A 175 -11.01 -6.64 4.77
N MET A 176 -11.32 -7.14 3.57
CA MET A 176 -12.70 -7.34 3.14
C MET A 176 -13.37 -8.51 3.86
N GLY A 177 -12.64 -9.60 4.11
CA GLY A 177 -13.18 -10.72 4.90
C GLY A 177 -13.57 -10.30 6.32
N ALA A 178 -12.81 -9.39 6.93
CA ALA A 178 -13.14 -8.83 8.24
C ALA A 178 -14.41 -7.94 8.21
N ILE A 179 -14.63 -7.21 7.11
CA ILE A 179 -15.78 -6.31 6.94
C ILE A 179 -17.05 -7.09 6.61
N THR A 180 -17.02 -7.96 5.60
CA THR A 180 -18.19 -8.68 5.08
C THR A 180 -18.60 -9.84 5.97
N LYS A 181 -17.68 -10.34 6.82
CA LYS A 181 -17.87 -11.52 7.69
C LYS A 181 -18.22 -12.79 6.89
N GLY A 182 -17.90 -12.82 5.60
CA GLY A 182 -18.13 -13.93 4.68
C GLY A 182 -16.85 -14.41 4.03
N GLU A 183 -16.96 -15.47 3.21
CA GLU A 183 -15.86 -15.89 2.35
C GLU A 183 -15.72 -14.89 1.19
N VAL A 184 -14.55 -14.28 1.08
CA VAL A 184 -14.15 -13.47 -0.08
C VAL A 184 -13.09 -14.24 -0.88
N GLN A 185 -12.93 -13.92 -2.16
CA GLN A 185 -12.13 -14.69 -3.13
C GLN A 185 -11.18 -13.80 -3.95
N PHE A 186 -10.61 -12.76 -3.32
CA PHE A 186 -9.62 -11.89 -3.96
C PHE A 186 -8.39 -12.67 -4.47
N LEU A 187 -8.12 -13.82 -3.87
CA LEU A 187 -6.98 -14.67 -4.22
C LEU A 187 -7.21 -15.55 -5.47
N GLU A 188 -8.40 -15.49 -6.06
CA GLU A 188 -8.72 -16.15 -7.34
C GLU A 188 -8.63 -15.17 -8.52
N LEU A 189 -8.54 -13.87 -8.23
CA LEU A 189 -8.43 -12.81 -9.25
C LEU A 189 -7.07 -12.87 -9.98
N PRO A 190 -6.99 -12.32 -11.19
CA PRO A 190 -5.74 -12.12 -11.91
C PRO A 190 -4.69 -11.41 -11.05
N HIS A 191 -3.44 -11.82 -11.22
CA HIS A 191 -2.29 -11.22 -10.55
C HIS A 191 -2.29 -11.26 -9.01
N SER A 192 -3.00 -12.23 -8.42
CA SER A 192 -3.17 -12.35 -6.97
C SER A 192 -2.07 -13.11 -6.23
N ARG A 193 -1.56 -14.18 -6.85
CA ARG A 193 -0.53 -15.06 -6.25
C ARG A 193 0.52 -15.45 -7.27
N ARG A 194 1.73 -15.73 -6.78
CA ARG A 194 2.72 -16.49 -7.55
C ARG A 194 2.25 -17.94 -7.61
N LYS A 195 2.21 -18.52 -8.80
CA LYS A 195 1.90 -19.93 -8.99
C LYS A 195 3.13 -20.81 -8.74
#